data_AF-A0A510KWB4-F1
#
_entry.id   AF-A0A510KWB4-F1
#
_cell.length_a   1.000
_cell.length_b   1.000
_cell.length_c   1.000
_cell.angle_alpha   90.00
_cell.angle_beta   90.00
_cell.angle_gamma   90.00
#
_symmetry.space_group_name_H-M   'P 1'
#
loop_
_entity.id
_entity.type
_entity.pdbx_description
1 polymer ?
#
loop_
_entity_poly.entity_id
_entity_poly.type
_entity_poly.pdbx_seq_one_letter_code
_entity_poly.pdbx_strand_id
1 'polypeptide(L)'
;MDFGVTEKGFVLKSFTDIMKDIENRYKARLQDNNYILDFNTPEGIHSEAIGYELSQIWEELLEFNNQMNLNTATGIYLDFFGTLLRTPREAGAYATGQVKIIGEKNRVIPAQTIIKYAEKEYRLLSNVALDKLDNNEYYGIGFIQALEIGEESNITSDVTFTTEYEGVAKITNDADVTGGANNESDSLYRERLKRKETVEQTATHAALYNGLMALENIKNVLILDPETEPATEAGTVKRSAFRRNTG
;
A
#
# COMPACT_ATOMS: atom_id res chain seq x y z
N MET A 1 -18.80 33.61 7.14
CA MET A 1 -18.44 32.35 6.47
C MET A 1 -18.05 31.40 7.57
N ASP A 2 -18.57 30.19 7.53
CA ASP A 2 -18.20 29.15 8.50
C ASP A 2 -16.94 28.44 7.99
N PHE A 3 -15.94 28.31 8.86
CA PHE A 3 -14.66 27.65 8.59
C PHE A 3 -14.53 26.37 9.41
N GLY A 4 -13.64 25.47 9.03
CA GLY A 4 -13.48 24.17 9.67
C GLY A 4 -14.53 23.18 9.19
N VAL A 5 -15.02 22.31 10.07
CA VAL A 5 -15.97 21.25 9.70
C VAL A 5 -17.35 21.87 9.44
N THR A 6 -17.79 21.82 8.19
CA THR A 6 -19.11 22.31 7.74
C THR A 6 -19.87 21.21 7.00
N GLU A 7 -21.13 21.48 6.64
CA GLU A 7 -21.93 20.57 5.79
C GLU A 7 -21.29 20.30 4.40
N LYS A 8 -20.38 21.18 3.96
CA LYS A 8 -19.65 21.03 2.68
C LYS A 8 -18.30 20.32 2.85
N GLY A 9 -17.97 19.86 4.06
CA GLY A 9 -16.65 19.35 4.43
C GLY A 9 -15.80 20.38 5.17
N PHE A 10 -14.49 20.13 5.23
CA PHE A 10 -13.54 21.03 5.89
C PHE A 10 -13.23 22.23 5.01
N VAL A 11 -13.58 23.43 5.48
CA VAL A 11 -13.32 24.70 4.79
C VAL A 11 -12.09 25.37 5.42
N LEU A 12 -11.03 25.50 4.61
CA LEU A 12 -9.78 26.14 5.03
C LEU A 12 -10.01 27.61 5.39
N LYS A 13 -9.43 28.04 6.50
CA LYS A 13 -9.39 29.45 6.86
C LYS A 13 -8.11 30.07 6.31
N SER A 14 -8.25 30.97 5.33
CA SER A 14 -7.09 31.62 4.71
C SER A 14 -6.36 32.55 5.67
N PHE A 15 -5.08 32.83 5.41
CA PHE A 15 -4.31 33.84 6.15
C PHE A 15 -5.08 35.18 6.22
N THR A 16 -5.65 35.64 5.11
CA THR A 16 -6.43 36.87 5.04
C THR A 16 -7.64 36.85 6.00
N ASP A 17 -8.34 35.72 6.11
CA ASP A 17 -9.49 35.59 7.01
C ASP A 17 -9.06 35.45 8.47
N ILE A 18 -7.91 34.82 8.75
CA ILE A 18 -7.28 34.82 10.07
C ILE A 18 -6.93 36.25 10.48
N MET A 19 -6.34 37.04 9.59
CA MET A 19 -5.95 38.42 9.91
C MET A 19 -7.16 39.33 10.16
N LYS A 20 -8.24 39.17 9.38
CA LYS A 20 -9.51 39.85 9.66
C LYS A 20 -10.06 39.51 11.04
N ASP A 21 -9.99 38.25 11.45
CA ASP A 21 -10.44 37.83 12.77
C ASP A 21 -9.57 38.40 13.89
N ILE A 22 -8.26 38.48 13.69
CA ILE A 22 -7.35 39.14 14.63
C ILE A 22 -7.67 40.63 14.74
N GLU A 23 -7.82 41.34 13.62
CA GLU A 23 -8.21 42.76 13.62
C GLU A 23 -9.55 42.98 14.33
N ASN A 24 -10.55 42.14 14.06
CA ASN A 24 -11.85 42.19 14.74
C ASN A 24 -11.73 42.00 16.26
N ARG A 25 -10.81 41.12 16.71
CA ARG A 25 -10.52 40.94 18.14
C ARG A 25 -9.84 42.17 18.75
N TYR A 26 -8.93 42.84 18.02
CA TYR A 26 -8.36 44.11 18.46
C TYR A 26 -9.43 45.21 18.58
N LYS A 27 -10.26 45.39 17.55
CA LYS A 27 -11.40 46.34 17.58
C LYS A 27 -12.28 46.13 18.81
N ALA A 28 -12.68 44.89 19.07
CA ALA A 28 -13.50 44.53 20.22
C ALA A 28 -12.79 44.79 21.57
N ARG A 29 -11.50 44.46 21.67
CA ARG A 29 -10.73 44.59 22.91
C ARG A 29 -10.39 46.04 23.25
N LEU A 30 -10.09 46.85 22.24
CA LEU A 30 -9.79 48.27 22.34
C LEU A 30 -11.05 49.14 22.40
N GLN A 31 -12.22 48.56 22.08
CA GLN A 31 -13.50 49.27 21.94
C GLN A 31 -13.45 50.37 20.88
N ASP A 32 -12.66 50.16 19.83
CA ASP A 32 -12.49 51.07 18.70
C ASP A 32 -12.80 50.34 17.39
N ASN A 33 -13.96 50.64 16.82
CA ASN A 33 -14.39 50.04 15.55
C ASN A 33 -13.62 50.56 14.34
N ASN A 34 -12.92 51.69 14.48
CA ASN A 34 -12.12 52.31 13.41
C ASN A 34 -10.65 51.85 13.43
N TYR A 35 -10.25 51.06 14.43
CA TYR A 35 -8.91 50.48 14.47
C TYR A 35 -8.64 49.68 13.19
N ILE A 36 -7.44 49.83 12.62
CA ILE A 36 -6.97 49.05 11.47
C ILE A 36 -5.65 48.43 11.89
N LEU A 37 -5.48 47.13 11.64
CA LEU A 37 -4.22 46.46 11.94
C LEU A 37 -3.18 46.87 10.89
N ASP A 38 -2.17 47.63 11.30
CA ASP A 38 -1.06 48.04 10.44
C ASP A 38 0.14 47.10 10.64
N PHE A 39 0.51 46.37 9.58
CA PHE A 39 1.64 45.45 9.58
C PHE A 39 3.01 46.11 9.77
N ASN A 40 3.12 47.44 9.72
CA ASN A 40 4.37 48.16 10.03
C ASN A 40 4.55 48.46 11.52
N THR A 41 3.54 48.18 12.34
CA THR A 41 3.61 48.34 13.80
C THR A 41 4.13 47.05 14.46
N PRO A 42 4.76 47.12 15.64
CA PRO A 42 5.17 45.92 16.39
C PRO A 42 4.03 44.91 16.59
N GLU A 43 2.81 45.40 16.85
CA GLU A 43 1.61 44.59 17.01
C GLU A 43 1.20 43.91 15.70
N GLY A 44 1.30 44.64 14.58
CA GLY A 44 1.05 44.11 13.24
C GLY A 44 2.01 43.01 12.84
N ILE A 45 3.32 43.25 12.99
CA ILE A 45 4.38 42.27 12.69
C ILE A 45 4.19 41.00 13.53
N HIS A 46 3.92 41.16 14.83
CA HIS A 46 3.68 40.02 15.72
C HIS A 46 2.43 39.23 15.31
N SER A 47 1.35 39.94 14.98
CA SER A 47 0.08 39.32 14.56
C SER A 47 0.20 38.61 13.21
N GLU A 48 0.97 39.16 12.27
CA GLU A 48 1.29 38.53 11.00
C GLU A 48 2.06 37.22 11.20
N ALA A 49 3.11 37.24 12.02
CA ALA A 49 3.90 36.04 12.32
C ALA A 49 3.02 34.91 12.91
N ILE A 50 2.17 35.23 13.89
CA ILE A 50 1.23 34.25 14.46
C ILE A 50 0.18 33.83 13.43
N GLY A 51 -0.33 34.76 12.63
CA GLY A 51 -1.31 34.48 11.59
C GLY A 51 -0.80 33.49 10.55
N TYR A 52 0.48 33.57 10.20
CA TYR A 52 1.14 32.64 9.29
C TYR A 52 1.22 31.23 9.88
N GLU A 53 1.72 31.08 11.11
CA GLU A 53 1.76 29.79 11.82
C GLU A 53 0.36 29.18 11.97
N LEU A 54 -0.65 30.01 12.26
CA LEU A 54 -2.04 29.55 12.30
C LEU A 54 -2.52 29.06 10.94
N SER A 55 -2.15 29.73 9.84
CA SER A 55 -2.53 29.27 8.49
C SER A 55 -1.94 27.91 8.16
N GLN A 56 -0.70 27.63 8.57
CA GLN A 56 -0.09 26.30 8.42
C GLN A 56 -0.87 25.24 9.21
N ILE A 57 -1.25 25.53 10.46
CA ILE A 57 -2.08 24.61 11.26
C ILE A 57 -3.42 24.33 10.57
N TRP A 58 -4.05 25.35 9.97
CA TRP A 58 -5.30 25.17 9.23
C TRP A 58 -5.13 24.27 7.99
N GLU A 59 -3.99 24.35 7.31
CA GLU A 59 -3.64 23.46 6.20
C GLU A 59 -3.41 22.02 6.68
N GLU A 60 -2.66 21.83 7.77
CA GLU A 60 -2.46 20.50 8.38
C GLU A 60 -3.78 19.87 8.85
N LEU A 61 -4.71 20.65 9.38
CA LEU A 61 -6.04 20.16 9.75
C LEU A 61 -6.85 19.71 8.53
N LEU A 62 -6.74 20.41 7.40
CA LEU A 62 -7.37 19.99 6.15
C LEU A 62 -6.76 18.67 5.66
N GLU A 63 -5.43 18.55 5.68
CA GLU A 63 -4.74 17.30 5.33
C GLU A 63 -5.18 16.16 6.23
N PHE A 64 -5.22 16.36 7.54
CA PHE A 64 -5.68 15.38 8.51
C PHE A 64 -7.14 14.97 8.26
N ASN A 65 -8.02 15.93 7.99
CA ASN A 65 -9.41 15.63 7.62
C ASN A 65 -9.50 14.77 6.35
N ASN A 66 -8.63 15.01 5.36
CA ASN A 66 -8.56 14.18 4.15
C ASN A 66 -8.08 12.75 4.46
N GLN A 67 -7.26 12.55 5.48
CA GLN A 67 -6.84 11.21 5.93
C GLN A 67 -7.98 10.39 6.56
N MET A 68 -9.07 11.04 7.00
CA MET A 68 -10.23 10.35 7.57
C MET A 68 -11.20 9.77 6.52
N ASN A 69 -10.94 9.99 5.23
CA ASN A 69 -11.79 9.49 4.15
C ASN A 69 -11.02 8.49 3.30
N LEU A 70 -11.56 7.28 3.14
CA LEU A 70 -10.97 6.20 2.34
C LEU A 70 -10.56 6.64 0.93
N ASN A 71 -11.31 7.55 0.32
CA ASN A 71 -11.04 8.03 -1.03
C ASN A 71 -9.78 8.89 -1.15
N THR A 72 -9.38 9.56 -0.06
CA THR A 72 -8.29 10.54 -0.05
C THR A 72 -7.15 10.16 0.89
N ALA A 73 -7.37 9.23 1.81
CA ALA A 73 -6.35 8.76 2.75
C ALA A 73 -5.16 8.13 2.04
N THR A 74 -3.96 8.33 2.58
CA THR A 74 -2.68 7.85 2.05
C THR A 74 -1.83 7.22 3.15
N GLY A 75 -0.85 6.40 2.76
CA GLY A 75 0.10 5.77 3.66
C GLY A 75 -0.57 5.02 4.83
N ILE A 76 -0.10 5.27 6.05
CA ILE A 76 -0.56 4.54 7.25
C ILE A 76 -2.04 4.76 7.57
N TYR A 77 -2.61 5.93 7.22
CA TYR A 77 -4.04 6.19 7.43
C TYR A 77 -4.90 5.33 6.51
N LEU A 78 -4.45 5.09 5.27
CA LEU A 78 -5.09 4.11 4.39
C LEU A 78 -4.96 2.68 4.94
N ASP A 79 -3.86 2.38 5.62
CA ASP A 79 -3.60 1.06 6.22
C ASP A 79 -4.48 0.79 7.43
N PHE A 80 -4.89 1.82 8.17
CA PHE A 80 -5.89 1.67 9.23
C PHE A 80 -7.24 1.21 8.68
N PHE A 81 -7.67 1.71 7.52
CA PHE A 81 -8.87 1.19 6.85
C PHE A 81 -8.70 -0.27 6.44
N GLY A 82 -7.54 -0.64 5.90
CA GLY A 82 -7.28 -2.05 5.58
C GLY A 82 -7.25 -2.95 6.81
N THR A 83 -6.73 -2.46 7.94
CA THR A 83 -6.78 -3.18 9.22
C THR A 83 -8.21 -3.39 9.67
N LEU A 84 -9.07 -2.36 9.59
CA LEU A 84 -10.50 -2.45 9.89
C LEU A 84 -11.20 -3.49 9.01
N LEU A 85 -10.90 -3.49 7.70
CA LEU A 85 -11.43 -4.44 6.72
C LEU A 85 -10.67 -5.78 6.66
N ARG A 86 -9.73 -6.02 7.59
CA ARG A 86 -8.88 -7.22 7.66
C ARG A 86 -8.19 -7.59 6.35
N THR A 87 -7.85 -6.58 5.56
CA THR A 87 -7.24 -6.69 4.24
C THR A 87 -5.95 -5.88 4.25
N PRO A 88 -4.85 -6.41 4.82
CA PRO A 88 -3.57 -5.71 4.83
C PRO A 88 -2.97 -5.61 3.41
N ARG A 89 -2.03 -4.68 3.22
CA ARG A 89 -1.31 -4.52 1.96
C ARG A 89 -0.57 -5.76 1.52
N GLU A 90 -0.47 -5.91 0.21
CA GLU A 90 0.47 -6.86 -0.38
C GLU A 90 1.88 -6.29 -0.28
N ALA A 91 2.75 -7.03 0.40
CA ALA A 91 4.15 -6.66 0.57
C ALA A 91 4.92 -6.91 -0.73
N GLY A 92 5.87 -6.02 -1.01
CA GLY A 92 6.84 -6.24 -2.07
C GLY A 92 7.72 -7.47 -1.78
N ALA A 93 8.34 -7.98 -2.84
CA ALA A 93 9.18 -9.17 -2.77
C ALA A 93 10.54 -8.89 -3.43
N TYR A 94 11.55 -9.61 -2.95
CA TYR A 94 12.89 -9.58 -3.51
C TYR A 94 12.97 -10.51 -4.72
N ALA A 95 13.63 -10.04 -5.78
CA ALA A 95 13.95 -10.91 -6.89
C ALA A 95 14.99 -11.97 -6.48
N THR A 96 14.80 -13.20 -6.94
CA THR A 96 15.69 -14.32 -6.68
C THR A 96 16.00 -15.07 -7.96
N GLY A 97 17.18 -15.68 -8.02
CA GLY A 97 17.60 -16.40 -9.21
C GLY A 97 18.90 -17.17 -9.00
N GLN A 98 19.38 -17.78 -10.08
CA GLN A 98 20.63 -18.53 -10.10
C GLN A 98 21.64 -17.84 -11.00
N VAL A 99 22.90 -17.89 -10.59
CA VAL A 99 24.04 -17.38 -11.35
C VAL A 99 25.14 -18.45 -11.45
N LYS A 100 25.79 -18.49 -12.61
CA LYS A 100 27.02 -19.22 -12.87
C LYS A 100 28.20 -18.28 -12.66
N ILE A 101 29.06 -18.62 -11.71
CA ILE A 101 30.26 -17.84 -11.40
C ILE A 101 31.47 -18.60 -11.91
N ILE A 102 32.33 -17.93 -12.67
CA ILE A 102 33.54 -18.47 -13.28
C ILE A 102 34.75 -17.74 -12.67
N GLY A 103 35.81 -18.47 -12.33
CA GLY A 103 36.98 -17.89 -11.68
C GLY A 103 38.08 -18.89 -11.36
N GLU A 104 38.86 -18.58 -10.33
CA GLU A 104 40.01 -19.37 -9.93
C GLU A 104 39.63 -20.73 -9.34
N LYS A 105 40.38 -21.77 -9.71
CA LYS A 105 40.18 -23.15 -9.26
C LYS A 105 40.16 -23.26 -7.72
N ASN A 106 39.19 -23.99 -7.18
CA ASN A 106 39.03 -24.29 -5.75
C ASN A 106 38.84 -23.05 -4.86
N ARG A 107 38.52 -21.90 -5.45
CA ARG A 107 38.14 -20.70 -4.68
C ARG A 107 36.74 -20.90 -4.11
N VAL A 108 36.54 -20.48 -2.86
CA VAL A 108 35.22 -20.40 -2.24
C VAL A 108 34.83 -18.92 -2.15
N ILE A 109 33.72 -18.58 -2.77
CA ILE A 109 33.08 -17.27 -2.66
C ILE A 109 32.10 -17.36 -1.49
N PRO A 110 32.25 -16.51 -0.46
CA PRO A 110 31.37 -16.57 0.70
C PRO A 110 29.95 -16.12 0.35
N ALA A 111 28.98 -16.58 1.14
CA ALA A 111 27.65 -16.00 1.19
C ALA A 111 27.74 -14.50 1.54
N GLN A 112 26.71 -13.75 1.18
CA GLN A 112 26.63 -12.29 1.31
C GLN A 112 27.58 -11.48 0.41
N THR A 113 28.40 -12.12 -0.44
CA THR A 113 29.14 -11.39 -1.48
C THR A 113 28.16 -10.67 -2.41
N ILE A 114 28.44 -9.39 -2.65
CA ILE A 114 27.63 -8.53 -3.51
C ILE A 114 28.10 -8.65 -4.96
N ILE A 115 27.12 -8.81 -5.83
CA ILE A 115 27.28 -8.76 -7.29
C ILE A 115 26.34 -7.69 -7.83
N LYS A 116 26.73 -7.01 -8.89
CA LYS A 116 25.99 -5.88 -9.44
C LYS A 116 25.65 -6.12 -10.90
N TYR A 117 24.45 -5.69 -11.28
CA TYR A 117 24.05 -5.60 -12.68
C TYR A 117 23.41 -4.23 -12.88
N ALA A 118 23.99 -3.43 -13.79
CA ALA A 118 23.70 -2.00 -13.90
C ALA A 118 23.80 -1.30 -12.52
N GLU A 119 22.74 -0.65 -12.07
CA GLU A 119 22.65 0.04 -10.77
C GLU A 119 22.06 -0.86 -9.66
N LYS A 120 21.75 -2.13 -9.95
CA LYS A 120 21.10 -3.04 -9.00
C LYS A 120 22.11 -3.99 -8.37
N GLU A 121 21.95 -4.21 -7.07
CA GLU A 121 22.82 -5.06 -6.27
C GLU A 121 22.10 -6.32 -5.81
N TYR A 122 22.81 -7.45 -5.86
CA TYR A 122 22.34 -8.76 -5.46
C TYR A 122 23.37 -9.38 -4.51
N ARG A 123 22.89 -10.15 -3.54
CA ARG A 123 23.73 -10.90 -2.61
C ARG A 123 23.66 -12.39 -2.88
N LEU A 124 24.78 -13.08 -2.71
CA LEU A 124 24.80 -14.54 -2.68
C LEU A 124 24.17 -15.07 -1.39
N LEU A 125 23.31 -16.07 -1.52
CA LEU A 125 22.61 -16.70 -0.38
C LEU A 125 23.43 -17.78 0.30
N SER A 126 24.38 -18.39 -0.41
CA SER A 126 25.22 -19.48 0.09
C SER A 126 26.65 -19.36 -0.41
N ASN A 127 27.58 -20.04 0.26
CA ASN A 127 28.94 -20.16 -0.23
C ASN A 127 28.94 -20.91 -1.57
N VAL A 128 29.76 -20.45 -2.52
CA VAL A 128 29.91 -21.08 -3.84
C VAL A 128 31.36 -21.51 -4.02
N ALA A 129 31.58 -22.81 -4.19
CA ALA A 129 32.90 -23.36 -4.54
C ALA A 129 33.05 -23.42 -6.07
N LEU A 130 34.20 -22.98 -6.58
CA LEU A 130 34.57 -23.05 -8.00
C LEU A 130 35.33 -24.35 -8.27
N ASP A 131 34.61 -25.47 -8.21
CA ASP A 131 35.15 -26.83 -8.30
C ASP A 131 34.71 -27.59 -9.57
N LYS A 132 33.71 -27.09 -10.29
CA LYS A 132 33.25 -27.66 -11.56
C LYS A 132 34.08 -27.11 -12.72
N LEU A 133 34.31 -27.92 -13.75
CA LEU A 133 35.06 -27.53 -14.94
C LEU A 133 34.15 -27.57 -16.17
N ASP A 134 34.13 -26.49 -16.95
CA ASP A 134 33.41 -26.39 -18.22
C ASP A 134 34.23 -25.52 -19.19
N ASN A 135 34.38 -25.95 -20.44
CA ASN A 135 35.23 -25.27 -21.45
C ASN A 135 36.61 -24.81 -20.95
N ASN A 136 37.27 -25.62 -20.10
CA ASN A 136 38.57 -25.32 -19.49
C ASN A 136 38.57 -24.16 -18.46
N GLU A 137 37.39 -23.73 -18.00
CA GLU A 137 37.18 -22.72 -16.96
C GLU A 137 36.51 -23.35 -15.72
N TYR A 138 36.95 -22.94 -14.52
CA TYR A 138 36.34 -23.42 -13.27
C TYR A 138 35.14 -22.56 -12.92
N TYR A 139 34.01 -23.20 -12.58
CA TYR A 139 32.78 -22.54 -12.25
C TYR A 139 32.05 -23.14 -11.05
N GLY A 140 31.14 -22.36 -10.48
CA GLY A 140 30.19 -22.76 -9.45
C GLY A 140 28.82 -22.13 -9.72
N ILE A 141 27.76 -22.74 -9.18
CA ILE A 141 26.40 -22.20 -9.29
C ILE A 141 26.01 -21.63 -7.93
N GLY A 142 25.60 -20.37 -7.92
CA GLY A 142 25.13 -19.66 -6.73
C GLY A 142 23.68 -19.24 -6.85
N PHE A 143 23.00 -19.14 -5.72
CA PHE A 143 21.69 -18.51 -5.62
C PHE A 143 21.86 -17.07 -5.15
N ILE A 144 21.15 -16.17 -5.81
CA ILE A 144 21.20 -14.73 -5.51
C ILE A 144 19.83 -14.21 -5.09
N GLN A 145 19.86 -13.13 -4.33
CA GLN A 145 18.69 -12.35 -3.95
C GLN A 145 19.01 -10.86 -4.12
N ALA A 146 18.08 -10.08 -4.65
CA ALA A 146 18.19 -8.62 -4.70
C ALA A 146 18.33 -8.01 -3.30
N LEU A 147 19.09 -6.92 -3.17
CA LEU A 147 19.17 -6.18 -1.91
C LEU A 147 17.94 -5.29 -1.65
N GLU A 148 17.28 -4.86 -2.72
CA GLU A 148 16.05 -4.07 -2.67
C GLU A 148 14.87 -4.89 -3.19
N ILE A 149 13.68 -4.64 -2.61
CA ILE A 149 12.43 -5.16 -3.17
C ILE A 149 12.08 -4.40 -4.43
N GLY A 150 11.34 -5.03 -5.33
CA GLY A 150 10.77 -4.35 -6.49
C GLY A 150 10.93 -5.10 -7.80
N GLU A 151 10.10 -4.73 -8.76
CA GLU A 151 10.08 -5.35 -10.08
C GLU A 151 11.32 -4.99 -10.92
N GLU A 152 11.97 -3.87 -10.60
CA GLU A 152 13.20 -3.42 -11.27
C GLU A 152 14.41 -4.32 -11.00
N SER A 153 14.33 -5.17 -9.99
CA SER A 153 15.35 -6.18 -9.70
C SER A 153 15.13 -7.49 -10.46
N ASN A 154 14.09 -7.58 -11.30
CA ASN A 154 13.93 -8.70 -12.22
C ASN A 154 14.86 -8.49 -13.42
N ILE A 155 15.62 -9.53 -13.77
CA ILE A 155 16.58 -9.48 -14.89
C ILE A 155 16.36 -10.70 -15.79
N THR A 156 16.44 -10.49 -17.10
CA THR A 156 16.40 -11.58 -18.09
C THR A 156 17.64 -12.47 -18.01
N SER A 157 17.60 -13.65 -18.63
CA SER A 157 18.76 -14.52 -18.82
C SER A 157 19.88 -13.83 -19.59
N ASP A 158 21.07 -14.45 -19.55
CA ASP A 158 22.24 -14.11 -20.37
C ASP A 158 22.85 -12.72 -20.09
N VAL A 159 22.66 -12.19 -18.89
CA VAL A 159 23.34 -10.98 -18.44
C VAL A 159 24.65 -11.30 -17.75
N THR A 160 25.54 -10.32 -17.66
CA THR A 160 26.82 -10.43 -16.94
C THR A 160 26.82 -9.49 -15.74
N PHE A 161 27.16 -10.03 -14.57
CA PHE A 161 27.27 -9.27 -13.33
C PHE A 161 28.73 -8.89 -13.06
N THR A 162 28.94 -7.80 -12.34
CA THR A 162 30.23 -7.35 -11.83
C THR A 162 30.33 -7.62 -10.32
N THR A 163 31.55 -7.78 -9.81
CA THR A 163 31.80 -7.93 -8.37
C THR A 163 33.18 -7.37 -8.03
N GLU A 164 33.34 -6.90 -6.81
CA GLU A 164 34.65 -6.47 -6.27
C GLU A 164 35.41 -7.64 -5.61
N TYR A 165 34.79 -8.83 -5.51
CA TYR A 165 35.42 -9.99 -4.90
C TYR A 165 36.52 -10.58 -5.80
N GLU A 166 37.75 -10.60 -5.29
CA GLU A 166 38.90 -11.11 -6.02
C GLU A 166 38.81 -12.61 -6.34
N GLY A 167 39.36 -13.00 -7.49
CA GLY A 167 39.37 -14.39 -7.98
C GLY A 167 38.12 -14.78 -8.78
N VAL A 168 37.23 -13.83 -9.07
CA VAL A 168 36.10 -13.99 -10.00
C VAL A 168 36.46 -13.39 -11.35
N ALA A 169 36.34 -14.20 -12.41
CA ALA A 169 36.58 -13.76 -13.78
C ALA A 169 35.28 -13.27 -14.44
N LYS A 170 34.17 -13.99 -14.25
CA LYS A 170 32.88 -13.67 -14.86
C LYS A 170 31.72 -14.23 -14.05
N ILE A 171 30.60 -13.53 -14.03
CA ILE A 171 29.34 -14.02 -13.46
C ILE A 171 28.23 -13.85 -14.50
N THR A 172 27.51 -14.91 -14.81
CA THR A 172 26.35 -14.88 -15.72
C THR A 172 25.14 -15.57 -15.12
N ASN A 173 23.97 -15.38 -15.69
CA ASN A 173 22.78 -16.18 -15.38
C ASN A 173 22.30 -16.92 -16.63
N ASP A 174 21.92 -18.18 -16.45
CA ASP A 174 21.37 -19.01 -17.54
C ASP A 174 19.83 -18.93 -17.59
N ALA A 175 19.21 -18.35 -16.56
CA ALA A 175 17.77 -18.18 -16.42
C ALA A 175 17.44 -16.81 -15.80
N ASP A 176 16.22 -16.34 -16.01
CA ASP A 176 15.72 -15.08 -15.48
C ASP A 176 15.79 -15.03 -13.95
N VAL A 177 16.17 -13.87 -13.42
CA VAL A 177 16.02 -13.51 -12.00
C VAL A 177 14.64 -12.89 -11.85
N THR A 178 13.77 -13.52 -11.06
CA THR A 178 12.33 -13.18 -11.00
C THR A 178 11.81 -13.14 -9.57
N GLY A 179 10.54 -12.77 -9.41
CA GLY A 179 9.87 -12.69 -8.10
C GLY A 179 10.05 -11.35 -7.38
N GLY A 180 10.78 -10.41 -7.98
CA GLY A 180 10.81 -9.02 -7.55
C GLY A 180 9.44 -8.38 -7.77
N ALA A 181 8.87 -7.82 -6.71
CA ALA A 181 7.58 -7.15 -6.75
C ALA A 181 7.62 -5.88 -5.89
N ASN A 182 6.99 -4.81 -6.37
CA ASN A 182 6.87 -3.56 -5.62
C ASN A 182 5.87 -3.71 -4.47
N ASN A 183 5.99 -2.86 -3.45
CA ASN A 183 4.90 -2.71 -2.47
C ASN A 183 3.63 -2.24 -3.18
N GLU A 184 2.48 -2.74 -2.72
CA GLU A 184 1.19 -2.29 -3.24
C GLU A 184 1.01 -0.77 -3.04
N SER A 185 0.85 -0.06 -4.15
CA SER A 185 0.66 1.39 -4.14
C SER A 185 -0.69 1.79 -3.52
N ASP A 186 -0.77 3.01 -3.01
CA ASP A 186 -2.02 3.54 -2.42
C ASP A 186 -3.21 3.51 -3.38
N SER A 187 -2.98 3.75 -4.67
CA SER A 187 -4.06 3.70 -5.68
C SER A 187 -4.62 2.30 -5.83
N LEU A 188 -3.76 1.29 -6.00
CA LEU A 188 -4.18 -0.11 -6.14
C LEU A 188 -4.82 -0.63 -4.85
N TYR A 189 -4.20 -0.33 -3.72
CA TYR A 189 -4.70 -0.76 -2.41
C TYR A 189 -6.07 -0.18 -2.11
N ARG A 190 -6.28 1.13 -2.35
CA ARG A 190 -7.58 1.78 -2.15
C ARG A 190 -8.68 1.14 -2.99
N GLU A 191 -8.42 0.85 -4.26
CA GLU A 191 -9.41 0.18 -5.12
C GLU A 191 -9.68 -1.27 -4.67
N ARG A 192 -8.70 -1.95 -4.08
CA ARG A 192 -8.90 -3.26 -3.43
C ARG A 192 -9.78 -3.13 -2.18
N LEU A 193 -9.53 -2.14 -1.32
CA LEU A 193 -10.33 -1.88 -0.12
C LEU A 193 -11.79 -1.52 -0.45
N LYS A 194 -12.04 -0.66 -1.44
CA LYS A 194 -13.40 -0.32 -1.89
C LYS A 194 -14.17 -1.55 -2.40
N ARG A 195 -13.50 -2.40 -3.18
CA ARG A 195 -14.09 -3.67 -3.63
C ARG A 195 -14.44 -4.57 -2.46
N LYS A 196 -13.54 -4.67 -1.47
CA LYS A 196 -13.77 -5.45 -0.25
C LYS A 196 -14.98 -4.93 0.55
N GLU A 197 -15.06 -3.62 0.76
CA GLU A 197 -16.19 -2.97 1.43
C GLU A 197 -17.52 -3.25 0.71
N THR A 198 -17.53 -3.12 -0.62
CA THR A 198 -18.72 -3.40 -1.44
C THR A 198 -19.13 -4.87 -1.36
N VAL A 199 -18.17 -5.80 -1.38
CA VAL A 199 -18.43 -7.23 -1.27
C VAL A 199 -19.02 -7.57 0.11
N GLU A 200 -18.52 -7.00 1.20
CA GLU A 200 -19.09 -7.23 2.53
C GLU A 200 -20.51 -6.67 2.67
N GLN A 201 -20.81 -5.54 2.02
CA GLN A 201 -22.18 -4.98 1.99
C GLN A 201 -23.14 -5.79 1.11
N THR A 202 -22.66 -6.35 -0.01
CA THR A 202 -23.47 -7.13 -0.98
C THR A 202 -23.52 -8.63 -0.69
N ALA A 203 -22.64 -9.16 0.17
CA ALA A 203 -22.67 -10.54 0.65
C ALA A 203 -23.64 -10.75 1.82
N THR A 204 -24.51 -9.79 2.12
CA THR A 204 -25.65 -10.05 3.02
C THR A 204 -26.58 -11.08 2.38
N HIS A 205 -27.12 -12.00 3.18
CA HIS A 205 -28.05 -13.03 2.71
C HIS A 205 -29.16 -12.45 1.82
N ALA A 206 -29.69 -11.28 2.21
CA ALA A 206 -30.72 -10.57 1.45
C ALA A 206 -30.25 -10.08 0.07
N ALA A 207 -29.03 -9.54 -0.04
CA ALA A 207 -28.50 -9.03 -1.31
C ALA A 207 -28.19 -10.17 -2.30
N LEU A 208 -27.62 -11.28 -1.81
CA LEU A 208 -27.42 -12.50 -2.60
C LEU A 208 -28.76 -13.11 -3.05
N TYR A 209 -29.74 -13.20 -2.16
CA TYR A 209 -31.06 -13.76 -2.46
C TYR A 209 -31.77 -12.92 -3.54
N ASN A 210 -31.82 -11.60 -3.35
CA ASN A 210 -32.48 -10.68 -4.28
C ASN A 210 -31.77 -10.64 -5.64
N GLY A 211 -30.44 -10.64 -5.68
CA GLY A 211 -29.66 -10.66 -6.92
C GLY A 211 -29.91 -11.91 -7.76
N LEU A 212 -30.00 -13.08 -7.12
CA LEU A 212 -30.29 -14.34 -7.81
C LEU A 212 -31.77 -14.44 -8.23
N MET A 213 -32.70 -14.01 -7.37
CA MET A 213 -34.14 -13.98 -7.70
C MET A 213 -34.49 -13.01 -8.84
N ALA A 214 -33.65 -12.02 -9.12
CA ALA A 214 -33.85 -11.06 -10.21
C ALA A 214 -33.55 -11.65 -11.61
N LEU A 215 -32.92 -12.83 -11.70
CA LEU A 215 -32.67 -13.50 -12.98
C LEU A 215 -33.96 -14.16 -13.49
N GLU A 216 -34.31 -13.88 -14.75
CA GLU A 216 -35.61 -14.25 -15.38
C GLU A 216 -35.96 -15.75 -15.31
N ASN A 217 -34.95 -16.60 -15.15
CA ASN A 217 -35.08 -18.07 -15.14
C ASN A 217 -34.97 -18.70 -13.74
N ILE A 218 -34.88 -17.91 -12.67
CA ILE A 218 -34.74 -18.40 -11.29
C ILE A 218 -36.09 -18.27 -10.57
N LYS A 219 -36.59 -19.40 -10.04
CA LYS A 219 -37.88 -19.45 -9.34
C LYS A 219 -37.75 -19.53 -7.81
N ASN A 220 -36.59 -19.98 -7.33
CA ASN A 220 -36.31 -20.10 -5.91
C ASN A 220 -34.80 -20.13 -5.68
N VAL A 221 -34.35 -19.50 -4.60
CA VAL A 221 -32.94 -19.41 -4.21
C VAL A 221 -32.84 -19.88 -2.76
N LEU A 222 -31.97 -20.84 -2.48
CA LEU A 222 -31.66 -21.26 -1.12
C LEU A 222 -30.18 -20.97 -0.88
N ILE A 223 -29.89 -20.10 0.08
CA ILE A 223 -28.53 -19.75 0.48
C ILE A 223 -28.27 -20.48 1.79
N LEU A 224 -27.41 -21.49 1.73
CA LEU A 224 -26.97 -22.27 2.88
C LEU A 224 -25.79 -21.56 3.52
N ASP A 225 -25.95 -21.10 4.76
CA ASP A 225 -24.86 -20.56 5.55
C ASP A 225 -24.44 -21.63 6.57
N PRO A 226 -23.21 -22.16 6.49
CA PRO A 226 -22.75 -23.23 7.36
C PRO A 226 -22.69 -22.86 8.86
N GLU A 227 -22.68 -21.57 9.22
CA GLU A 227 -22.76 -21.13 10.62
C GLU A 227 -24.17 -21.20 11.21
N THR A 228 -25.21 -20.95 10.39
CA THR A 228 -26.62 -20.90 10.85
C THR A 228 -27.43 -22.13 10.45
N GLU A 229 -27.00 -22.86 9.43
CA GLU A 229 -27.56 -24.12 8.95
C GLU A 229 -26.45 -25.20 8.86
N PRO A 230 -25.92 -25.69 10.01
CA PRO A 230 -24.86 -26.68 10.01
C PRO A 230 -25.31 -27.96 9.29
N ALA A 231 -24.54 -28.38 8.30
CA ALA A 231 -24.78 -29.61 7.57
C ALA A 231 -24.74 -30.82 8.52
N THR A 232 -25.85 -31.56 8.62
CA THR A 232 -25.83 -32.88 9.24
C THR A 232 -25.33 -33.89 8.20
N GLU A 233 -24.05 -34.24 8.32
CA GLU A 233 -23.30 -35.15 7.45
C GLU A 233 -23.25 -34.79 5.96
N ALA A 234 -22.27 -35.37 5.26
CA ALA A 234 -21.95 -35.05 3.87
C ALA A 234 -23.13 -35.31 2.94
N GLY A 235 -23.83 -34.24 2.55
CA GLY A 235 -24.72 -34.23 1.38
C GLY A 235 -26.22 -34.40 1.62
N THR A 236 -26.74 -34.26 2.85
CA THR A 236 -28.21 -34.28 3.07
C THR A 236 -28.71 -33.07 3.86
N VAL A 237 -29.48 -32.22 3.18
CA VAL A 237 -30.22 -31.11 3.80
C VAL A 237 -31.46 -31.68 4.51
N LYS A 238 -31.72 -31.22 5.74
CA LYS A 238 -32.90 -31.57 6.54
C LYS A 238 -34.16 -31.13 5.78
N ARG A 239 -34.82 -32.04 5.05
CA ARG A 239 -36.14 -31.76 4.44
C ARG A 239 -37.16 -31.51 5.56
N SER A 240 -37.51 -30.25 5.83
CA SER A 240 -38.75 -29.92 6.54
C SER A 240 -39.93 -30.39 5.68
N ALA A 241 -40.69 -31.35 6.19
CA ALA A 241 -41.76 -32.03 5.48
C ALA A 241 -42.84 -31.06 4.95
N PHE A 242 -43.07 -31.04 3.63
CA PHE A 242 -44.25 -30.43 3.03
C PHE A 242 -45.35 -31.49 2.96
N ARG A 243 -46.35 -31.42 3.86
CA ARG A 243 -47.62 -32.13 3.69
C ARG A 243 -48.40 -31.45 2.56
N ARG A 244 -48.76 -32.19 1.51
CA ARG A 244 -49.84 -31.77 0.59
C ARG A 244 -51.14 -31.74 1.41
N ASN A 245 -51.73 -30.56 1.58
CA ASN A 245 -53.14 -30.47 1.94
C ASN A 245 -53.94 -30.70 0.66
N THR A 246 -54.55 -31.88 0.55
CA THR A 246 -55.74 -32.08 -0.27
C THR A 246 -56.94 -31.60 0.53
N GLY A 247 -57.57 -30.55 0.04
CA GLY A 247 -58.83 -29.98 0.50
C GLY A 247 -59.27 -28.94 -0.52
#